data_AF-A0A2V1BAU5-F1
#
_entry.id   AF-A0A2V1BAU5-F1
#
_cell.length_a   1.000
_cell.length_b   1.000
_cell.length_c   1.000
_cell.angle_alpha   90.00
_cell.angle_beta   90.00
_cell.angle_gamma   90.00
#
_symmetry.space_group_name_H-M   'P 1'
#
loop_
_entity.id
_entity.type
_entity.pdbx_description
1 polymer ?
#
loop_
_entity_poly.entity_id
_entity_poly.type
_entity_poly.pdbx_seq_one_letter_code
_entity_poly.pdbx_strand_id
1 'polypeptide(L)' 'GFDVSRTQAGLNPNFWSCVFNAGYEKVVIRAYKQACSRGGQIDPNFVPAYNAALAAGFEHIDAYMFP' A
#
# COMPACT_ATOMS: atom_id res chain seq x y z
N GLY A 1 3.14 -12.44 -2.95
CA GLY A 1 2.95 -11.06 -2.48
C GLY A 1 2.67 -10.13 -3.65
N PHE A 2 2.24 -8.90 -3.39
CA PHE A 2 1.89 -7.90 -4.41
C PHE A 2 2.34 -6.49 -3.99
N ASP A 3 2.37 -5.53 -4.90
CA ASP A 3 2.57 -4.11 -4.57
C ASP A 3 1.33 -3.27 -4.87
N VAL A 4 1.17 -2.18 -4.11
CA VAL A 4 0.13 -1.18 -4.35
C VAL A 4 0.68 0.23 -4.28
N SER A 5 0.10 1.09 -5.11
CA SER A 5 0.34 2.53 -5.10
C SER A 5 -1.00 3.28 -5.06
N ARG A 6 -0.95 4.63 -5.04
CA ARG A 6 -2.06 5.60 -4.94
C ARG A 6 -3.36 5.29 -5.71
N THR A 7 -3.38 4.33 -6.64
CA THR A 7 -4.58 3.86 -7.35
C THR A 7 -5.42 2.91 -6.47
N GLN A 8 -6.38 3.50 -5.75
CA GLN A 8 -7.64 2.90 -5.23
C GLN A 8 -7.58 1.74 -4.21
N ALA A 9 -6.49 0.97 -4.10
CA ALA A 9 -6.37 -0.12 -3.14
C ALA A 9 -6.35 0.35 -1.67
N GLY A 10 -5.78 1.53 -1.39
CA GLY A 10 -5.66 2.07 -0.03
C GLY A 10 -6.95 2.62 0.59
N LEU A 11 -8.04 2.77 -0.17
CA LEU A 11 -9.28 3.42 0.29
C LEU A 11 -10.49 2.48 0.39
N ASN A 12 -10.37 1.24 -0.09
CA ASN A 12 -11.44 0.25 0.00
C ASN A 12 -11.05 -0.86 0.98
N PRO A 13 -11.60 -0.90 2.20
CA PRO A 13 -11.32 -1.95 3.17
C PRO A 13 -11.59 -3.37 2.62
N ASN A 14 -12.59 -3.53 1.74
CA ASN A 14 -12.93 -4.83 1.16
C ASN A 14 -11.87 -5.35 0.19
N PHE A 15 -11.03 -4.47 -0.38
CA PHE A 15 -9.90 -4.89 -1.19
C PHE A 15 -8.96 -5.76 -0.35
N TRP A 16 -8.54 -5.27 0.83
CA TRP A 16 -7.56 -5.92 1.69
C TRP A 16 -8.03 -7.29 2.19
N SER A 17 -9.29 -7.40 2.62
CA SER A 17 -9.86 -8.69 3.01
C SER A 17 -9.93 -9.66 1.83
N CYS A 18 -10.26 -9.17 0.63
CA CYS A 18 -10.32 -10.01 -0.58
C CYS A 18 -8.95 -10.55 -0.97
N VAL A 19 -7.91 -9.70 -1.02
CA VAL A 19 -6.54 -10.18 -1.34
C VAL A 19 -5.98 -11.08 -0.25
N PHE A 20 -6.25 -10.81 1.03
CA PHE A 20 -5.84 -11.70 2.11
C PHE A 20 -6.50 -13.07 1.98
N ASN A 21 -7.82 -13.12 1.76
CA ASN A 21 -8.57 -14.36 1.56
C ASN A 21 -8.19 -15.11 0.27
N ALA A 22 -7.63 -14.41 -0.71
CA ALA A 22 -7.05 -15.03 -1.91
C ALA A 22 -5.68 -15.67 -1.66
N GLY A 23 -5.16 -15.62 -0.43
CA GLY A 23 -3.91 -16.28 -0.01
C GLY A 23 -2.65 -15.44 -0.20
N TYR A 24 -2.78 -14.11 -0.38
CA TYR A 24 -1.61 -13.25 -0.41
C TYR A 24 -1.15 -12.94 1.03
N GLU A 25 0.10 -13.28 1.34
CA GLU A 25 0.65 -13.12 2.70
C GLU A 25 1.56 -11.89 2.85
N LYS A 26 1.96 -11.28 1.73
CA LYS A 26 2.91 -10.16 1.69
C LYS A 26 2.43 -9.04 0.76
N VAL A 27 2.57 -7.79 1.21
CA VAL A 27 2.29 -6.60 0.41
C VAL A 27 3.42 -5.56 0.51
N VAL A 28 3.67 -4.83 -0.58
CA VAL A 28 4.55 -3.66 -0.60
C VAL A 28 3.73 -2.40 -0.94
N ILE A 29 3.81 -1.35 -0.13
CA ILE A 29 3.00 -0.14 -0.27
C ILE A 29 3.90 1.05 -0.63
N ARG A 30 3.55 1.85 -1.64
CA ARG A 30 4.33 3.07 -1.94
C ARG A 30 4.24 4.07 -0.79
N ALA A 31 5.39 4.43 -0.21
CA ALA A 31 5.49 5.43 0.85
C ALA A 31 5.94 6.80 0.33
N TYR A 32 6.72 6.83 -0.75
CA TYR A 32 7.26 8.07 -1.30
C TYR A 32 7.26 8.03 -2.82
N LYS A 33 6.99 9.18 -3.43
CA LYS A 33 7.17 9.39 -4.86
C LYS A 33 7.98 10.66 -5.09
N GLN A 34 9.12 10.51 -5.74
CA GLN A 34 9.84 11.60 -6.37
C GLN A 34 9.12 11.94 -7.68
N ALA A 35 8.59 13.16 -7.77
CA ALA A 35 8.01 13.68 -9.01
C ALA A 35 9.02 14.67 -9.58
N CYS A 36 9.72 14.28 -10.65
CA CYS A 36 10.91 14.99 -11.17
C CYS A 36 10.74 16.50 -11.36
N SER A 37 9.52 17.02 -11.53
CA SER A 37 9.20 18.44 -11.71
C SER A 37 8.53 19.12 -10.50
N ARG A 38 8.20 18.39 -9.43
CA ARG A 38 7.48 18.92 -8.24
C ARG A 38 8.20 18.64 -6.92
N GLY A 39 9.41 18.09 -6.98
CA GLY A 39 10.07 17.51 -5.82
C GLY A 39 9.44 16.16 -5.44
N GLY A 40 9.96 15.53 -4.39
CA GLY A 40 9.37 14.30 -3.88
C GLY A 40 8.42 14.53 -2.71
N GLN A 41 7.41 13.66 -2.63
CA GLN A 41 6.34 13.73 -1.64
C GLN A 41 6.11 12.35 -1.02
N ILE A 42 5.76 12.36 0.26
CA ILE A 42 5.17 11.20 0.93
C ILE A 42 3.83 10.88 0.26
N ASP A 43 3.55 9.61 0.00
CA ASP A 43 2.26 9.19 -0.52
C ASP A 43 1.21 9.35 0.59
N PRO A 44 0.21 10.25 0.45
CA PRO A 44 -0.75 10.53 1.51
C PRO A 44 -1.61 9.31 1.87
N ASN A 45 -1.65 8.30 1.00
CA ASN A 45 -2.42 7.07 1.21
C ASN A 45 -1.59 5.96 1.88
N PHE A 46 -0.31 6.18 2.19
CA PHE A 46 0.54 5.16 2.81
C PHE A 46 -0.01 4.70 4.17
N VAL A 47 -0.26 5.63 5.10
CA VAL A 47 -0.73 5.30 6.45
C VAL A 47 -2.12 4.62 6.43
N PRO A 48 -3.13 5.14 5.68
CA PRO A 48 -4.40 4.44 5.55
C PRO A 48 -4.28 3.02 4.97
N ALA A 49 -3.45 2.84 3.93
CA ALA A 49 -3.23 1.53 3.31
C ALA A 49 -2.54 0.55 4.26
N TYR A 50 -1.52 1.01 4.99
CA TYR A 50 -0.81 0.22 5.99
C TYR A 50 -1.75 -0.27 7.10
N ASN A 51 -2.58 0.63 7.63
CA ASN A 51 -3.55 0.27 8.67
C ASN A 51 -4.63 -0.69 8.15
N ALA A 52 -5.07 -0.54 6.90
CA ALA A 52 -6.04 -1.45 6.30
C ALA A 52 -5.44 -2.85 6.02
N ALA A 53 -4.17 -2.93 5.62
CA ALA A 53 -3.45 -4.18 5.49
C ALA A 53 -3.31 -4.90 6.84
N LEU A 54 -2.93 -4.18 7.90
CA LEU A 54 -2.90 -4.72 9.26
C LEU A 54 -4.27 -5.24 9.70
N ALA A 55 -5.33 -4.46 9.47
CA ALA A 55 -6.70 -4.86 9.83
C ALA A 55 -7.20 -6.09 9.08
N ALA A 56 -6.68 -6.35 7.87
CA ALA A 56 -7.01 -7.54 7.08
C ALA A 56 -6.19 -8.78 7.47
N GLY A 57 -5.15 -8.65 8.30
CA GLY A 57 -4.33 -9.77 8.79
C GLY A 57 -2.96 -9.92 8.14
N PHE A 58 -2.52 -8.97 7.32
CA PHE A 58 -1.17 -9.02 6.74
C PHE A 58 -0.10 -8.81 7.84
N GLU A 59 0.85 -9.74 7.93
CA GLU A 59 2.02 -9.64 8.83
C GLU A 59 3.28 -9.15 8.09
N HIS A 60 3.35 -9.33 6.77
CA HIS A 60 4.49 -8.93 5.95
C HIS A 60 4.14 -7.71 5.08
N ILE A 61 4.38 -6.51 5.62
CA ILE A 61 4.08 -5.23 4.96
C ILE A 61 5.38 -4.43 4.78
N ASP A 62 5.84 -4.31 3.54
CA ASP A 62 7.00 -3.50 3.18
C ASP A 62 6.57 -2.16 2.56
N ALA A 63 7.49 -1.22 2.49
CA ALA A 63 7.30 0.07 1.84
C ALA A 63 8.30 0.28 0.70
N TYR A 64 7.88 0.94 -0.38
CA TYR A 64 8.79 1.33 -1.47
C TYR A 64 8.77 2.82 -1.79
N MET A 65 9.88 3.28 -2.37
CA MET A 65 10.03 4.62 -2.93
C MET A 65 10.05 4.54 -4.46
N PHE A 66 9.26 5.39 -5.11
CA PHE A 66 9.30 5.57 -6.57
C PHE A 66 10.18 6.79 -6.90
N PRO A 67 11.28 6.63 -7.65
CA PRO A 67 12.22 7.70 -7.99
C PRO A 67 11.69 8.68 -9.07
#